data_AF-A0A3E0QQ12-F1
#
_entry.id   AF-A0A3E0QQ12-F1
#
_cell.length_a   1.000
_cell.length_b   1.000
_cell.length_c   1.000
_cell.angle_alpha   90.00
_cell.angle_beta   90.00
_cell.angle_gamma   90.00
#
_symmetry.space_group_name_H-M   'P 1'
#
loop_
_entity.id
_entity.type
_entity.pdbx_description
1 polymer ?
#
loop_
_entity_poly.entity_id
_entity_poly.type
_entity_poly.pdbx_seq_one_letter_code
_entity_poly.pdbx_strand_id
1 'polypeptide(L)' 'MNKFIPTFLIVCASAGVGMLLTRGMQVQLNKQAKQECKVTHHRTLIHVTTVVGDAYYCAPLAAFGK' A
#
# COMPACT_ATOMS: atom_id res chain seq x y z
N MET A 1 15.36 -18.96 34.77
CA MET A 1 15.27 -17.60 34.18
C MET A 1 16.07 -17.59 32.87
N ASN A 2 15.66 -16.79 31.87
CA ASN A 2 16.28 -16.62 30.53
C ASN A 2 15.85 -17.54 29.36
N LYS A 3 14.54 -17.73 29.15
CA LYS A 3 14.01 -18.14 27.81
C LYS A 3 13.16 -17.05 27.12
N PHE A 4 12.94 -15.90 27.75
CA PHE A 4 12.06 -14.83 27.27
C PHE A 4 12.74 -13.83 26.31
N ILE A 5 14.06 -13.71 26.40
CA ILE A 5 14.86 -12.76 25.63
C ILE A 5 14.94 -13.13 24.12
N PRO A 6 15.17 -14.40 23.72
CA PRO A 6 15.31 -14.72 22.29
C PRO A 6 13.99 -14.58 21.53
N THR A 7 12.84 -14.90 22.14
CA THR A 7 11.53 -14.78 21.50
C THR A 7 11.13 -13.32 21.24
N PHE A 8 11.46 -12.40 22.14
CA PHE A 8 11.15 -10.98 21.96
C PHE A 8 11.93 -10.35 20.79
N LEU A 9 13.20 -10.71 20.64
CA LEU A 9 14.05 -10.28 19.52
C LEU A 9 13.54 -10.77 18.16
N ILE A 10 13.04 -12.02 18.10
CA ILE A 10 12.48 -12.61 16.87
C ILE A 10 11.18 -11.90 16.47
N VAL A 11 10.30 -11.59 17.42
CA VAL A 11 9.02 -10.91 17.14
C VAL A 11 9.26 -9.48 16.60
N CYS A 12 10.19 -8.73 17.20
CA CYS A 12 10.54 -7.39 16.71
C CYS A 12 11.15 -7.41 15.30
N ALA A 13 12.04 -8.37 15.01
CA ALA A 13 12.61 -8.53 13.67
C ALA A 13 11.54 -8.87 12.62
N SER A 14 10.56 -9.70 12.99
CA SER A 14 9.46 -10.10 12.12
C SER A 14 8.55 -8.91 11.76
N ALA A 15 8.24 -8.06 12.74
CA ALA A 15 7.44 -6.85 12.52
C ALA A 15 8.16 -5.83 11.62
N GLY A 16 9.48 -5.65 11.81
CA GLY A 16 10.30 -4.76 10.99
C GLY A 16 10.38 -5.18 9.53
N VAL A 17 10.57 -6.48 9.26
CA VAL A 17 10.59 -7.02 7.89
C VAL A 17 9.21 -6.93 7.24
N GLY A 18 8.14 -7.21 7.98
CA GLY A 18 6.77 -7.06 7.49
C GLY A 18 6.47 -5.63 7.01
N MET A 19 6.84 -4.62 7.80
CA MET A 19 6.67 -3.20 7.44
C MET A 19 7.45 -2.79 6.18
N LEU A 20 8.66 -3.31 5.98
CA LEU A 20 9.46 -3.02 4.78
C LEU A 20 8.80 -3.58 3.50
N LEU A 21 8.30 -4.82 3.56
CA LEU A 21 7.64 -5.46 2.42
C LEU A 21 6.36 -4.71 2.03
N THR A 22 5.59 -4.25 3.02
CA THR A 22 4.36 -3.49 2.76
C THR A 22 4.63 -2.18 2.02
N ARG A 23 5.70 -1.45 2.39
CA ARG A 23 6.08 -0.20 1.71
C ARG A 23 6.54 -0.43 0.27
N GLY A 24 7.31 -1.48 0.02
CA GLY A 24 7.77 -1.84 -1.33
C GLY A 24 6.59 -2.16 -2.27
N MET A 25 5.63 -2.97 -1.81
CA MET A 25 4.44 -3.31 -2.58
C MET A 25 3.56 -2.09 -2.85
N GLN A 26 3.42 -1.18 -1.89
CA GLN A 26 2.59 0.02 -2.04
C GLN A 26 3.13 0.96 -3.14
N VAL A 27 4.44 1.06 -3.31
CA VAL A 27 5.06 1.84 -4.41
C VAL A 27 4.77 1.20 -5.77
N GLN A 28 4.85 -0.12 -5.89
CA GLN A 28 4.54 -0.82 -7.15
C GLN A 28 3.05 -0.73 -7.49
N LEU A 29 2.17 -0.93 -6.52
CA LEU A 29 0.72 -0.79 -6.67
C LEU A 29 0.35 0.64 -7.10
N ASN A 30 0.96 1.66 -6.49
CA ASN A 30 0.74 3.05 -6.88
C ASN A 30 1.22 3.35 -8.31
N LYS A 31 2.35 2.79 -8.74
CA LYS A 31 2.82 2.92 -10.14
C LYS A 31 1.89 2.20 -11.11
N GLN A 32 1.46 0.98 -10.78
CA GLN A 32 0.56 0.18 -11.60
C GLN A 32 -0.80 0.86 -11.74
N ALA A 33 -1.40 1.34 -10.65
CA ALA A 33 -2.68 2.05 -10.67
C ALA A 33 -2.60 3.33 -11.53
N LYS A 34 -1.51 4.09 -11.44
CA LYS A 34 -1.27 5.27 -12.29
C LYS A 34 -1.16 4.88 -13.77
N GLN A 35 -0.45 3.80 -14.08
CA GLN A 35 -0.26 3.35 -15.45
C GLN A 35 -1.54 2.79 -16.06
N GLU A 36 -2.29 1.98 -15.32
CA GLU A 36 -3.59 1.44 -15.74
C GLU A 36 -4.62 2.55 -16.01
N CYS A 37 -4.64 3.59 -15.19
CA CYS A 37 -5.48 4.76 -15.43
C CYS A 37 -5.02 5.62 -16.61
N LYS A 38 -3.72 5.70 -16.88
CA LYS A 38 -3.20 6.43 -18.05
C LYS A 38 -3.59 5.75 -19.37
N VAL A 39 -3.71 4.43 -19.39
CA VAL A 39 -4.06 3.65 -20.59
C VAL A 39 -5.58 3.65 -20.84
N THR A 40 -6.41 3.82 -19.81
CA THR A 40 -7.87 3.66 -19.91
C THR A 40 -8.59 5.02 -19.88
N HIS A 41 -9.04 5.50 -21.05
CA HIS A 41 -9.66 6.83 -21.23
C HIS A 41 -10.97 7.10 -20.44
N HIS A 42 -11.60 6.08 -19.85
CA HIS A 42 -12.84 6.20 -19.06
C HIS A 42 -12.64 6.01 -17.54
N ARG A 43 -11.40 6.11 -17.07
CA ARG A 43 -11.08 5.98 -15.64
C ARG A 43 -10.43 7.25 -15.10
N THR A 44 -10.69 7.54 -13.83
CA THR A 44 -10.10 8.63 -13.07
C THR A 44 -9.16 8.05 -12.03
N LEU A 45 -7.98 8.66 -11.92
CA LEU A 45 -7.04 8.37 -10.85
C LEU A 45 -7.50 9.09 -9.57
N ILE A 46 -7.81 8.32 -8.54
CA ILE A 46 -8.16 8.83 -7.22
C ILE A 46 -6.91 8.77 -6.35
N HIS A 47 -6.59 9.90 -5.74
CA HIS A 47 -5.57 9.99 -4.70
C HIS A 47 -6.24 10.01 -3.33
N VAL A 48 -5.87 9.07 -2.47
CA VAL A 48 -6.37 8.93 -1.11
C VAL A 48 -5.21 9.07 -0.14
N THR A 49 -5.21 10.14 0.62
CA THR A 49 -4.24 10.33 1.71
C THR A 49 -4.80 9.71 2.98
N THR A 50 -4.12 8.69 3.50
CA THR A 50 -4.46 8.04 4.77
C THR A 50 -3.39 8.32 5.82
N VAL A 51 -3.68 8.00 7.09
CA VAL A 51 -2.70 8.08 8.20
C VAL A 51 -1.46 7.21 7.95
N VAL A 52 -1.61 6.16 7.13
CA VAL A 52 -0.53 5.21 6.80
C VAL A 52 0.30 5.69 5.60
N GLY A 53 -0.25 6.57 4.76
CA GLY A 53 0.39 7.11 3.57
C GLY A 53 -0.57 7.35 2.40
N ASP A 54 0.00 7.80 1.29
CA ASP A 54 -0.73 8.05 0.05
C ASP A 54 -0.97 6.75 -0.73
N ALA A 55 -2.22 6.51 -1.10
CA ALA A 55 -2.64 5.43 -1.97
C ALA A 55 -3.31 5.99 -3.23
N TYR A 56 -3.03 5.36 -4.36
CA TYR A 56 -3.62 5.70 -5.65
C TYR A 56 -4.47 4.54 -6.15
N TYR A 57 -5.71 4.85 -6.54
CA TYR A 57 -6.63 3.86 -7.08
C TYR A 57 -7.17 4.36 -8.42
N CYS A 58 -7.42 3.42 -9.33
CA CYS A 58 -8.00 3.74 -10.63
C CYS A 58 -9.45 3.27 -10.67
N ALA A 59 -10.40 4.19 -10.78
CA ALA A 59 -11.83 3.89 -10.77
C ALA A 59 -12.52 4.41 -12.04
N PRO A 60 -13.60 3.76 -12.50
CA PRO A 60 -14.38 4.28 -13.63
C PRO A 60 -14.98 5.65 -13.28
N LEU A 61 -14.98 6.59 -14.22
CA LEU A 61 -15.60 7.92 -14.04
C LEU A 61 -17.07 7.83 -13.64
N ALA A 62 -17.77 6.78 -14.09
CA ALA A 62 -19.16 6.49 -13.72
C ALA A 62 -19.37 6.28 -12.21
N ALA A 63 -18.32 6.03 -11.43
CA ALA A 63 -18.42 5.87 -9.98
C ALA A 63 -18.60 7.19 -9.21
N PHE A 64 -18.42 8.35 -9.87
CA PHE A 64 -18.52 9.68 -9.26
C PHE A 64 -19.77 10.47 -9.68
N GLY A 65 -20.72 9.85 -10.39
CA GLY A 65 -21.92 10.50 -10.89
C GLY A 65 -23.18 10.16 -10.09
N LYS A 66 -23.55 11.03 -9.15
CA LYS A 66 -24.93 11.50 -8.90
C LYS A 66 -24.88 12.94 -8.43
#